data_AF-F9VQC0-F1
#
_entry.id   AF-F9VQC0-F1
#
_cell.length_a   1.000
_cell.length_b   1.000
_cell.length_c   1.000
_cell.angle_alpha   90.00
_cell.angle_beta   90.00
_cell.angle_gamma   90.00
#
_symmetry.space_group_name_H-M   'P 1'
#
loop_
_entity.id
_entity.type
_entity.pdbx_description
1 polymer ?
#
loop_
_entity_poly.entity_id
_entity_poly.type
_entity_poly.pdbx_seq_one_letter_code
_entity_poly.pdbx_strand_id
1 'polypeptide(L)'
;MTAIAHQAPQHLRQINARRDAEAQARRQEALARLAARRMPLPGQVSRQNQPGLGLRAGHPHLHRVASPMPAPETAVTVQASTGRAKPNLTSREVEVLRTWMLVDSKPAVAQELYISLGTVNTHLTRIRAKYAEIGRPAPTKASLVARAIQDGIMTLDEL
;
A
#
# COMPACT_ATOMS: atom_id res chain seq x y z
N MET A 1 34.10 -10.44 -26.89
CA MET A 1 32.79 -10.54 -27.57
C MET A 1 31.90 -11.43 -26.71
N THR A 2 30.92 -10.84 -26.00
CA THR A 2 29.46 -11.12 -26.24
C THR A 2 29.01 -12.32 -25.38
N ALA A 3 27.91 -12.36 -24.62
CA ALA A 3 26.82 -11.46 -24.32
C ALA A 3 26.09 -11.97 -23.05
N ILE A 4 25.63 -11.03 -22.24
CA ILE A 4 24.23 -10.89 -21.78
C ILE A 4 23.45 -12.18 -21.50
N ALA A 5 23.27 -12.52 -20.23
CA ALA A 5 22.04 -13.20 -19.75
C ALA A 5 21.17 -12.09 -19.12
N HIS A 6 20.23 -11.43 -19.81
CA HIS A 6 19.00 -11.89 -20.46
C HIS A 6 18.09 -12.71 -19.53
N GLN A 7 17.26 -11.94 -18.82
CA GLN A 7 15.82 -12.16 -18.61
C GLN A 7 15.39 -13.41 -17.82
N ALA A 8 14.79 -13.15 -16.65
CA ALA A 8 14.08 -14.15 -15.86
C ALA A 8 13.02 -14.90 -16.73
N PRO A 9 12.94 -16.24 -16.61
CA PRO A 9 12.11 -17.08 -17.49
C PRO A 9 10.62 -16.80 -17.30
N GLN A 10 9.94 -16.44 -18.39
CA GLN A 10 8.53 -16.02 -18.40
C GLN A 10 7.54 -17.05 -17.83
N HIS A 11 7.92 -18.33 -17.80
CA HIS A 11 7.12 -19.43 -17.27
C HIS A 11 6.91 -19.34 -15.74
N LEU A 12 7.91 -18.86 -14.99
CA LEU A 12 7.82 -18.74 -13.52
C LEU A 12 6.81 -17.67 -13.09
N ARG A 13 6.64 -16.61 -13.88
CA ARG A 13 5.62 -15.57 -13.67
C ARG A 13 4.19 -16.08 -13.85
N GLN A 14 3.95 -16.97 -14.82
CA GLN A 14 2.61 -17.53 -15.06
C GLN A 14 2.18 -18.48 -13.94
N ILE A 15 3.12 -19.24 -13.38
CA ILE A 15 2.88 -20.16 -12.27
C ILE A 15 2.49 -19.38 -11.00
N ASN A 16 3.19 -18.28 -10.71
CA ASN A 16 2.90 -17.45 -9.54
C ASN A 16 1.57 -16.70 -9.68
N ALA A 17 1.22 -16.23 -10.88
CA ALA A 17 -0.05 -15.56 -11.15
C ALA A 17 -1.27 -16.48 -11.00
N ARG A 18 -1.14 -17.76 -11.37
CA ARG A 18 -2.24 -18.74 -11.22
C ARG A 18 -2.49 -19.10 -9.75
N ARG A 19 -1.43 -19.31 -8.98
CA ARG A 19 -1.54 -19.63 -7.54
C ARG A 19 -2.13 -18.47 -6.73
N ASP A 20 -1.84 -17.22 -7.07
CA ASP A 20 -2.41 -16.04 -6.40
C ASP A 20 -3.91 -15.90 -6.68
N ALA A 21 -4.35 -16.18 -7.92
CA ALA A 21 -5.76 -16.18 -8.30
C ALA A 21 -6.57 -17.23 -7.52
N GLU A 22 -6.00 -18.42 -7.30
CA GLU A 22 -6.60 -19.48 -6.49
C GLU A 22 -6.68 -19.10 -5.00
N ALA A 23 -5.62 -18.50 -4.45
CA ALA A 23 -5.61 -18.01 -3.07
C ALA A 23 -6.64 -16.91 -2.82
N GLN A 24 -6.85 -16.02 -3.80
CA GLN A 24 -7.88 -14.97 -3.77
C GLN A 24 -9.29 -15.55 -3.88
N ALA A 25 -9.49 -16.57 -4.73
CA ALA A 25 -10.77 -17.26 -4.86
C ALA A 25 -11.17 -17.94 -3.54
N ARG A 26 -10.26 -18.67 -2.88
CA ARG A 26 -10.50 -19.30 -1.57
C ARG A 26 -10.89 -18.29 -0.49
N ARG A 27 -10.27 -17.11 -0.51
CA ARG A 27 -10.57 -16.03 0.45
C ARG A 27 -11.95 -15.42 0.21
N GLN A 28 -12.32 -15.21 -1.05
CA GLN A 28 -13.66 -14.71 -1.42
C GLN A 28 -14.73 -15.73 -1.05
N GLU A 29 -14.47 -17.01 -1.28
CA GLU A 29 -15.37 -18.09 -0.89
C GLU A 29 -15.54 -18.16 0.64
N ALA A 30 -14.46 -18.06 1.41
CA ALA A 30 -14.52 -18.04 2.87
C ALA A 30 -15.32 -16.84 3.41
N LEU A 31 -15.17 -15.66 2.80
CA LEU A 31 -15.95 -14.46 3.15
C LEU A 31 -17.42 -14.62 2.77
N ALA A 32 -17.72 -15.23 1.62
CA ALA A 32 -19.08 -15.53 1.19
C ALA A 32 -19.78 -16.53 2.14
N ARG A 33 -19.07 -17.56 2.61
CA ARG A 33 -19.57 -18.52 3.61
C ARG A 33 -19.85 -17.87 4.96
N LEU A 34 -19.07 -16.88 5.37
CA LEU A 34 -19.29 -16.10 6.60
C LEU A 34 -20.48 -15.13 6.45
N ALA A 35 -20.62 -14.46 5.30
CA ALA A 35 -21.74 -13.57 5.00
C ALA A 35 -23.09 -14.31 4.97
N ALA A 36 -23.09 -15.55 4.46
CA ALA A 36 -24.26 -16.42 4.46
C ALA A 36 -24.69 -16.91 5.86
N ARG A 37 -23.91 -16.64 6.94
CA ARG A 37 -24.19 -17.11 8.31
C ARG A 37 -24.73 -16.01 9.27
N ARG A 38 -25.09 -14.81 8.82
CA ARG A 38 -25.75 -13.82 9.71
C ARG A 38 -27.29 -13.94 9.65
N MET A 39 -27.85 -14.37 10.79
CA MET A 39 -29.28 -14.56 11.10
C MET A 39 -30.13 -13.29 10.93
N PRO A 40 -31.47 -13.43 10.74
CA PRO A 40 -32.39 -12.30 10.70
C PRO A 40 -32.41 -11.54 12.03
N LEU A 41 -32.35 -10.21 11.98
CA LEU A 41 -32.66 -9.37 13.15
C LEU A 41 -34.16 -9.54 13.48
N PRO A 42 -34.53 -10.00 14.69
CA PRO A 42 -35.92 -9.93 15.14
C PRO A 42 -36.23 -8.50 15.60
N GLY A 43 -37.35 -7.94 15.13
CA GLY A 43 -37.96 -6.73 15.72
C GLY A 43 -37.87 -5.45 14.89
N GLN A 44 -38.47 -5.42 13.70
CA GLN A 44 -38.90 -4.16 13.08
C GLN A 44 -40.30 -3.82 13.62
N VAL A 45 -40.37 -2.96 14.63
CA VAL A 45 -41.63 -2.32 15.02
C VAL A 45 -41.93 -1.21 14.01
N SER A 46 -42.91 -1.48 13.13
CA SER A 46 -43.58 -0.45 12.34
C SER A 46 -44.32 0.51 13.28
N ARG A 47 -43.93 1.78 13.31
CA ARG A 47 -44.87 2.87 13.64
C ARG A 47 -44.73 4.03 12.66
N GLN A 48 -45.87 4.21 12.02
CA GLN A 48 -46.30 5.16 11.02
C GLN A 48 -46.58 6.54 11.66
N ASN A 49 -46.33 7.63 10.91
CA ASN A 49 -47.01 8.94 10.97
C ASN A 49 -46.83 9.82 12.23
N GLN A 50 -46.47 11.11 12.22
CA GLN A 50 -46.89 12.23 11.36
C GLN A 50 -46.01 13.51 11.56
N PRO A 51 -46.25 14.62 10.82
CA PRO A 51 -45.25 15.65 10.43
C PRO A 51 -45.27 16.95 11.26
N GLY A 52 -44.24 17.79 11.11
CA GLY A 52 -44.18 19.13 11.73
C GLY A 52 -43.04 20.00 11.22
N LEU A 53 -43.40 20.95 10.35
CA LEU A 53 -42.83 22.23 9.94
C LEU A 53 -41.48 22.73 10.54
N GLY A 54 -40.68 23.37 9.68
CA GLY A 54 -39.65 24.33 10.10
C GLY A 54 -38.76 24.86 8.97
N LEU A 55 -39.24 25.86 8.23
CA LEU A 55 -38.48 26.67 7.26
C LEU A 55 -37.39 27.51 7.94
N ARG A 56 -36.16 27.57 7.38
CA ARG A 56 -35.30 28.78 7.36
C ARG A 56 -34.08 28.55 6.44
N ALA A 57 -34.06 29.14 5.24
CA ALA A 57 -33.39 30.40 4.85
C ALA A 57 -31.85 30.38 5.02
N GLY A 58 -31.08 30.72 3.96
CA GLY A 58 -29.62 30.76 4.17
C GLY A 58 -28.60 31.20 3.12
N HIS A 59 -28.93 31.44 1.83
CA HIS A 59 -28.14 32.27 0.89
C HIS A 59 -26.71 31.84 0.45
N PRO A 60 -26.29 32.22 -0.78
CA PRO A 60 -25.07 31.74 -1.44
C PRO A 60 -23.88 32.72 -1.31
N HIS A 61 -22.64 32.24 -1.49
CA HIS A 61 -21.53 33.12 -1.87
C HIS A 61 -20.50 32.45 -2.79
N LEU A 62 -19.95 33.28 -3.67
CA LEU A 62 -19.33 33.00 -4.95
C LEU A 62 -17.81 32.79 -4.88
N HIS A 63 -17.30 32.23 -5.99
CA HIS A 63 -16.00 32.46 -6.66
C HIS A 63 -14.77 32.87 -5.84
N ARG A 64 -13.66 32.16 -6.09
CA ARG A 64 -12.35 32.83 -6.20
C ARG A 64 -11.48 32.27 -7.33
N VAL A 65 -10.84 33.24 -7.97
CA VAL A 65 -10.09 33.34 -9.22
C VAL A 65 -8.81 32.49 -9.30
N ALA A 66 -8.33 32.33 -10.54
CA ALA A 66 -7.09 31.69 -10.96
C ALA A 66 -5.81 32.53 -10.74
N SER A 67 -4.67 31.82 -10.54
CA SER A 67 -3.25 32.07 -10.92
C SER A 67 -2.58 33.43 -10.56
N PRO A 68 -1.23 33.58 -10.42
CA PRO A 68 -0.13 32.84 -11.10
C PRO A 68 1.13 32.51 -10.25
N MET A 69 2.11 31.89 -10.92
CA MET A 69 3.48 31.53 -10.51
C MET A 69 4.31 32.68 -9.90
N PRO A 70 5.26 32.37 -9.00
CA PRO A 70 6.59 32.97 -9.11
C PRO A 70 7.73 31.93 -9.05
N ALA A 71 8.67 32.04 -9.99
CA ALA A 71 10.02 31.52 -9.85
C ALA A 71 10.89 32.61 -9.22
N PRO A 72 11.81 32.24 -8.33
CA PRO A 72 13.17 32.73 -8.53
C PRO A 72 14.22 31.62 -8.38
N GLU A 73 15.13 31.62 -9.34
CA GLU A 73 16.43 30.96 -9.31
C GLU A 73 17.17 31.30 -8.00
N THR A 74 17.56 30.28 -7.25
CA THR A 74 18.79 30.33 -6.46
C THR A 74 19.48 28.98 -6.60
N ALA A 75 20.66 29.02 -7.20
CA ALA A 75 21.59 27.90 -7.28
C ALA A 75 21.93 27.44 -5.86
N VAL A 76 21.33 26.35 -5.42
CA VAL A 76 21.79 25.65 -4.23
C VAL A 76 22.95 24.77 -4.66
N THR A 77 24.15 25.17 -4.23
CA THR A 77 25.37 24.37 -4.20
C THR A 77 25.05 22.92 -3.84
N VAL A 78 25.20 22.03 -4.82
CA VAL A 78 25.14 20.59 -4.61
C VAL A 78 26.40 20.20 -3.84
N GLN A 79 26.32 20.29 -2.51
CA GLN A 79 27.23 19.53 -1.67
C GLN A 79 26.85 18.06 -1.85
N ALA A 80 27.63 17.36 -2.68
CA ALA A 80 27.53 15.93 -2.87
C ALA A 80 27.97 15.21 -1.59
N SER A 81 27.09 15.19 -0.58
CA SER A 81 27.05 14.06 0.34
C SER A 81 26.52 12.89 -0.48
N THR A 82 27.44 12.04 -0.96
CA THR A 82 27.15 10.84 -1.77
C THR A 82 26.39 9.73 -0.99
N GLY A 83 25.77 10.07 0.14
CA GLY A 83 24.79 9.24 0.83
C GLY A 83 23.39 9.55 0.31
N ARG A 84 22.85 8.68 -0.54
CA ARG A 84 21.42 8.77 -0.93
C ARG A 84 20.55 8.79 0.33
N ALA A 85 19.58 9.71 0.37
CA ALA A 85 18.63 9.80 1.47
C ALA A 85 17.96 8.42 1.71
N LYS A 86 18.18 7.87 2.90
CA LYS A 86 17.61 6.60 3.37
C LYS A 86 16.37 6.91 4.22
N PRO A 87 15.27 6.16 4.07
CA PRO A 87 14.10 6.36 4.92
C PRO A 87 14.42 5.93 6.36
N ASN A 88 13.90 6.66 7.34
CA ASN A 88 13.97 6.27 8.74
C ASN A 88 12.91 5.20 9.05
N LEU A 89 13.17 3.95 8.65
CA LEU A 89 12.33 2.81 8.99
C LEU A 89 12.64 2.31 10.40
N THR A 90 11.61 1.91 11.15
CA THR A 90 11.79 1.25 12.45
C THR A 90 12.25 -0.19 12.24
N SER A 91 12.86 -0.82 13.26
CA SER A 91 13.26 -2.23 13.20
C SER A 91 12.09 -3.14 12.78
N ARG A 92 10.90 -2.90 13.32
CA ARG A 92 9.69 -3.66 12.97
C ARG A 92 9.24 -3.43 11.53
N GLU A 93 9.35 -2.22 11.00
CA GLU A 93 9.05 -1.95 9.60
C GLU A 93 10.05 -2.64 8.66
N VAL A 94 11.33 -2.69 9.04
CA VAL A 94 12.36 -3.42 8.29
C VAL A 94 12.07 -4.92 8.27
N GLU A 95 11.73 -5.53 9.41
CA GLU A 95 11.32 -6.94 9.49
C GLU A 95 10.12 -7.25 8.59
N VAL A 96 9.07 -6.42 8.66
CA VAL A 96 7.88 -6.55 7.80
C VAL A 96 8.24 -6.39 6.33
N LEU A 97 9.10 -5.42 6.00
CA LEU A 97 9.53 -5.17 4.63
C LEU A 97 10.31 -6.36 4.06
N ARG A 98 11.28 -6.89 4.81
CA ARG A 98 12.08 -8.06 4.40
C ARG A 98 11.21 -9.28 4.19
N THR A 99 10.37 -9.60 5.19
CA THR A 99 9.45 -10.75 5.10
C THR A 99 8.51 -10.60 3.91
N TRP A 100 8.00 -9.39 3.65
CA TRP A 100 7.15 -9.12 2.50
C TRP A 100 7.84 -9.32 1.15
N MET A 101 9.17 -9.14 1.07
CA MET A 101 9.91 -9.44 -0.17
C MET A 101 10.00 -10.94 -0.42
N LEU A 102 10.28 -11.71 0.63
CA LEU A 102 10.50 -13.16 0.59
C LEU A 102 9.23 -13.96 0.27
N VAL A 103 8.04 -13.44 0.62
CA VAL A 103 6.78 -14.18 0.46
C VAL A 103 5.85 -13.54 -0.55
N ASP A 104 5.05 -14.35 -1.24
CA ASP A 104 4.17 -13.87 -2.31
C ASP A 104 2.88 -13.19 -1.82
N SER A 105 2.46 -13.44 -0.57
CA SER A 105 1.14 -12.98 -0.08
C SER A 105 1.18 -12.31 1.30
N LYS A 106 0.35 -11.27 1.48
CA LYS A 106 0.25 -10.55 2.76
C LYS A 106 -0.23 -11.42 3.93
N PRO A 107 -1.13 -12.40 3.72
CA PRO A 107 -1.45 -13.38 4.76
C PRO A 107 -0.24 -14.21 5.17
N ALA A 108 0.64 -14.60 4.24
CA ALA A 108 1.87 -15.30 4.60
C ALA A 108 2.77 -14.45 5.51
N VAL A 109 2.97 -13.16 5.19
CA VAL A 109 3.72 -12.23 6.08
C VAL A 109 3.12 -12.17 7.48
N ALA A 110 1.78 -12.09 7.56
CA ALA A 110 1.06 -12.02 8.82
C ALA A 110 1.33 -13.26 9.69
N GLN A 111 1.36 -14.44 9.08
CA GLN A 111 1.66 -15.70 9.76
C GLN A 111 3.13 -15.77 10.20
N GLU A 112 4.08 -15.48 9.30
CA GLU A 112 5.52 -15.50 9.60
C GLU A 112 5.91 -14.56 10.75
N LEU A 113 5.28 -13.39 10.83
CA LEU A 113 5.58 -12.37 11.84
C LEU A 113 4.63 -12.36 13.03
N TYR A 114 3.70 -13.33 13.11
CA TYR A 114 2.68 -13.46 14.15
C TYR A 114 1.91 -12.16 14.43
N ILE A 115 1.47 -11.47 13.37
CA ILE A 115 0.69 -10.24 13.44
C ILE A 115 -0.56 -10.31 12.57
N SER A 116 -1.56 -9.49 12.88
CA SER A 116 -2.76 -9.40 12.06
C SER A 116 -2.46 -8.88 10.65
N LEU A 117 -3.22 -9.36 9.65
CA LEU A 117 -3.13 -8.85 8.27
C LEU A 117 -3.37 -7.33 8.19
N GLY A 118 -4.25 -6.79 9.02
CA GLY A 118 -4.46 -5.34 9.14
C GLY A 118 -3.18 -4.61 9.51
N THR A 119 -2.42 -5.16 10.47
CA THR A 119 -1.12 -4.64 10.91
C THR A 119 -0.08 -4.67 9.80
N VAL A 120 -0.01 -5.76 9.02
CA VAL A 120 0.85 -5.83 7.83
C VAL A 120 0.50 -4.71 6.84
N ASN A 121 -0.78 -4.51 6.53
CA ASN A 121 -1.20 -3.44 5.61
C ASN A 121 -0.80 -2.06 6.14
N THR A 122 -1.03 -1.80 7.42
CA THR A 122 -0.63 -0.54 8.06
C THR A 122 0.87 -0.31 7.97
N HIS A 123 1.70 -1.33 8.27
CA HIS A 123 3.16 -1.22 8.12
C HIS A 123 3.57 -0.92 6.68
N LEU A 124 3.02 -1.64 5.69
CA LEU A 124 3.33 -1.41 4.28
C LEU A 124 2.91 -0.01 3.81
N THR A 125 1.80 0.53 4.30
CA THR A 125 1.38 1.91 4.02
C THR A 125 2.35 2.92 4.61
N ARG A 126 2.76 2.75 5.88
CA ARG A 126 3.73 3.63 6.55
C ARG A 126 5.10 3.61 5.88
N ILE A 127 5.58 2.43 5.50
CA ILE A 127 6.86 2.29 4.77
C ILE A 127 6.81 3.07 3.45
N ARG A 128 5.73 2.94 2.69
CA ARG A 128 5.55 3.69 1.43
C ARG A 128 5.51 5.20 1.66
N ALA A 129 4.83 5.65 2.70
CA ALA A 129 4.78 7.06 3.07
C ALA A 129 6.19 7.60 3.39
N LYS A 130 6.98 6.89 4.21
CA LYS A 130 8.37 7.26 4.53
C LYS A 130 9.27 7.34 3.30
N TYR A 131 9.08 6.42 2.34
CA TYR A 131 9.76 6.48 1.05
C TYR A 131 9.33 7.68 0.19
N ALA A 132 8.05 8.04 0.22
CA ALA A 132 7.53 9.20 -0.49
C ALA A 132 8.01 10.53 0.14
N GLU A 133 8.08 10.62 1.47
CA GLU A 133 8.56 11.79 2.23
C GLU A 133 9.98 12.19 1.85
N ILE A 134 10.85 11.21 1.57
CA ILE A 134 12.23 11.46 1.10
C ILE A 134 12.35 11.63 -0.43
N GLY A 135 11.23 11.79 -1.14
CA GLY A 135 11.20 11.96 -2.59
C GLY A 135 11.50 10.69 -3.40
N ARG A 136 11.38 9.50 -2.81
CA ARG A 136 11.65 8.20 -3.44
C ARG A 136 10.45 7.26 -3.36
N PRO A 137 9.28 7.61 -3.94
CA PRO A 137 8.07 6.81 -3.83
C PRO A 137 8.26 5.38 -4.38
N ALA A 138 7.61 4.42 -3.72
CA ALA A 138 7.64 3.00 -4.07
C ALA A 138 6.24 2.38 -3.95
N PRO A 139 5.33 2.62 -4.91
CA PRO A 139 3.94 2.19 -4.81
C PRO A 139 3.78 0.67 -4.95
N THR A 140 4.61 0.02 -5.77
CA THR A 140 4.51 -1.43 -6.05
C THR A 140 5.47 -2.25 -5.19
N LYS A 141 5.21 -3.57 -5.05
CA LYS A 141 6.14 -4.52 -4.40
C LYS A 141 7.52 -4.48 -5.09
N ALA A 142 7.54 -4.52 -6.42
CA ALA A 142 8.78 -4.45 -7.20
C ALA A 142 9.57 -3.16 -6.96
N SER A 143 8.89 -2.00 -6.89
CA SER A 143 9.53 -0.73 -6.54
C SER A 143 10.10 -0.77 -5.13
N LEU A 144 9.40 -1.36 -4.16
CA LEU A 144 9.93 -1.51 -2.79
C LEU A 144 11.15 -2.45 -2.75
N VAL A 145 11.17 -3.56 -3.50
CA VAL A 145 12.34 -4.45 -3.61
C VAL A 145 13.55 -3.64 -4.10
N ALA A 146 13.40 -2.91 -5.21
CA ALA A 146 14.47 -2.12 -5.78
C ALA A 146 15.00 -1.06 -4.79
N ARG A 147 14.11 -0.43 -4.01
CA ARG A 147 14.51 0.53 -2.96
C ARG A 147 15.20 -0.16 -1.78
N ALA A 148 14.70 -1.30 -1.33
CA ALA A 148 15.30 -2.08 -0.25
C ALA A 148 16.73 -2.52 -0.59
N ILE A 149 16.98 -2.93 -1.83
CA ILE A 149 18.33 -3.24 -2.33
C ILE A 149 19.22 -2.00 -2.34
N GLN A 150 18.74 -0.89 -2.90
CA GLN A 150 19.49 0.37 -2.93
C GLN A 150 19.87 0.89 -1.55
N ASP A 151 19.03 0.62 -0.54
CA ASP A 151 19.24 1.10 0.83
C ASP A 151 20.04 0.11 1.70
N GLY A 152 20.39 -1.07 1.15
CA GLY A 152 21.10 -2.13 1.84
C GLY A 152 20.24 -2.87 2.89
N ILE A 153 18.92 -2.79 2.77
CA ILE A 153 17.98 -3.52 3.62
C ILE A 153 17.91 -4.99 3.20
N MET A 154 18.05 -5.25 1.91
CA MET A 154 18.03 -6.58 1.31
C MET A 154 19.16 -6.68 0.27
N THR A 155 19.71 -7.87 0.08
CA THR A 155 20.67 -8.18 -0.97
C THR A 155 20.00 -8.96 -2.09
N LEU A 156 20.63 -8.99 -3.26
CA LEU A 156 20.09 -9.74 -4.41
C LEU A 156 20.13 -11.27 -4.17
N ASP A 157 21.04 -11.74 -3.32
CA ASP A 157 21.20 -13.15 -2.95
C ASP A 157 20.04 -13.67 -2.08
N GLU A 158 19.35 -12.76 -1.37
CA GLU A 158 18.22 -13.09 -0.48
C GLU A 158 16.87 -13.21 -1.23
N LEU A 159 16.83 -12.99 -2.54
CA LEU A 159 15.59 -12.91 -3.34
C LEU A 159 15.16 -14.23 -3.99
#